data_AF-A0A960A689-F1
#
_entry.id   AF-A0A960A689-F1
#
_cell.length_a   1.000
_cell.length_b   1.000
_cell.length_c   1.000
_cell.angle_alpha   90.00
_cell.angle_beta   90.00
_cell.angle_gamma   90.00
#
_symmetry.space_group_name_H-M   'P 1'
#
loop_
_entity.id
_entity.type
_entity.pdbx_description
1 polymer ?
#
loop_
_entity_poly.entity_id
_entity_poly.type
_entity_poly.pdbx_seq_one_letter_code
_entity_poly.pdbx_strand_id
1 'polypeptide(L)'
;MHVRRIPLAVAITLVITSVTGCGSKGLSKSDRAVADSLAAYAITQSDGVWRKREAQCMAEQFVESTGVPALKEAGLVSARGTAVPAKVTMTKPVAEHFADAVLACIDFADLMSRQIANARPDIDTAKFTACVRKSVTEKQARARLVAQQMNDSKSAALKATNAALLDCAEQATAG
;
A
#
# COMPACT_ATOMS: atom_id res chain seq x y z
N MET A 1 -36.22 -60.93 16.36
CA MET A 1 -35.57 -59.61 16.28
C MET A 1 -35.58 -59.00 17.67
N HIS A 2 -34.44 -59.00 18.36
CA HIS A 2 -34.31 -58.51 19.73
C HIS A 2 -33.13 -57.55 19.82
N VAL A 3 -33.45 -56.36 20.29
CA VAL A 3 -32.53 -55.31 20.70
C VAL A 3 -31.81 -55.76 21.97
N ARG A 4 -30.48 -55.59 22.02
CA ARG A 4 -29.74 -55.53 23.29
C ARG A 4 -28.84 -54.30 23.28
N ARG A 5 -29.03 -53.46 24.29
CA ARG A 5 -28.27 -52.23 24.61
C ARG A 5 -27.15 -52.53 25.62
N ILE A 6 -26.24 -51.55 25.77
CA ILE A 6 -25.35 -51.21 26.94
C ILE A 6 -23.90 -51.78 26.86
N PRO A 7 -22.82 -51.12 27.38
CA PRO A 7 -22.57 -49.71 27.82
C PRO A 7 -21.30 -49.03 27.21
N LEU A 8 -21.17 -47.73 27.54
CA LEU A 8 -19.97 -46.87 27.61
C LEU A 8 -18.62 -47.57 27.88
N ALA A 9 -17.58 -47.14 27.17
CA ALA A 9 -16.25 -46.93 27.72
C ALA A 9 -15.69 -45.59 27.20
N VAL A 10 -15.56 -44.64 28.11
CA VAL A 10 -14.85 -43.38 27.95
C VAL A 10 -13.36 -43.70 27.78
N ALA A 11 -12.76 -43.25 26.68
CA ALA A 11 -11.31 -43.10 26.57
C ALA A 11 -11.02 -41.68 26.11
N ILE A 12 -10.99 -40.78 27.09
CA ILE A 12 -10.31 -39.49 27.00
C ILE A 12 -8.82 -39.82 26.91
N THR A 13 -8.16 -39.44 25.81
CA THR A 13 -6.69 -39.39 25.80
C THR A 13 -6.18 -38.27 24.91
N LEU A 14 -5.63 -37.27 25.60
CA LEU A 14 -4.57 -36.35 25.24
C LEU A 14 -4.73 -35.44 24.00
N VAL A 15 -5.20 -34.23 24.31
CA VAL A 15 -4.47 -32.96 24.11
C VAL A 15 -3.09 -33.10 23.44
N ILE A 16 -2.98 -32.63 22.20
CA ILE A 16 -1.73 -32.09 21.67
C ILE A 16 -1.86 -30.57 21.73
N THR A 17 -1.27 -30.00 22.77
CA THR A 17 -1.01 -28.59 22.93
C THR A 17 0.02 -28.10 21.92
N SER A 18 -0.11 -26.81 21.59
CA SER A 18 0.87 -25.90 21.00
C SER A 18 1.31 -26.16 19.55
N VAL A 19 0.63 -25.45 18.64
CA VAL A 19 1.37 -24.59 17.71
C VAL A 19 0.85 -23.16 17.89
N THR A 20 1.36 -22.47 18.90
CA THR A 20 1.51 -21.00 18.84
C THR A 20 2.57 -20.70 17.78
N GLY A 21 2.18 -20.88 16.51
CA GLY A 21 2.92 -20.38 15.39
C GLY A 21 2.38 -18.98 15.13
N CYS A 22 3.08 -17.97 15.64
CA CYS A 22 3.04 -16.62 15.12
C CYS A 22 3.61 -16.68 13.69
N GLY A 23 2.86 -17.29 12.77
CA GLY A 23 3.22 -17.38 11.37
C GLY A 23 2.86 -16.05 10.77
N SER A 24 3.84 -15.17 10.60
CA SER A 24 3.79 -14.14 9.56
C SER A 24 3.45 -14.89 8.26
N LYS A 25 2.17 -14.95 7.89
CA LYS A 25 1.71 -15.61 6.67
C LYS A 25 2.20 -14.76 5.51
N GLY A 26 3.47 -14.92 5.16
CA GLY A 26 4.01 -14.34 3.94
C GLY A 26 3.18 -14.81 2.76
N LEU A 27 3.13 -13.97 1.72
CA LEU A 27 2.39 -14.25 0.50
C LEU A 27 2.71 -15.65 -0.05
N SER A 28 1.69 -16.28 -0.64
CA SER A 28 1.90 -17.49 -1.42
C SER A 28 2.86 -17.21 -2.57
N LYS A 29 3.49 -18.25 -3.14
CA LYS A 29 4.41 -18.08 -4.28
C LYS A 29 3.73 -17.38 -5.47
N SER A 30 2.45 -17.68 -5.73
CA SER A 30 1.68 -17.04 -6.80
C SER A 30 1.37 -15.57 -6.47
N ASP A 31 1.00 -15.26 -5.23
CA ASP A 31 0.68 -13.89 -4.84
C ASP A 31 1.94 -13.01 -4.82
N ARG A 32 3.07 -13.59 -4.42
CA ARG A 32 4.38 -12.93 -4.50
C ARG A 32 4.77 -12.60 -5.94
N ALA A 33 4.48 -13.47 -6.92
CA ALA A 33 4.72 -13.15 -8.32
C ALA A 33 3.86 -11.97 -8.81
N VAL A 34 2.62 -11.84 -8.32
CA VAL A 34 1.77 -10.68 -8.60
C VAL A 34 2.35 -9.41 -7.95
N ALA A 35 2.79 -9.50 -6.68
CA ALA A 35 3.44 -8.40 -5.98
C ALA A 35 4.72 -7.94 -6.72
N ASP A 36 5.57 -8.87 -7.17
CA ASP A 36 6.76 -8.55 -7.96
C ASP A 36 6.40 -7.82 -9.26
N SER A 37 5.33 -8.25 -9.94
CA SER A 37 4.84 -7.57 -11.13
C SER A 37 4.32 -6.16 -10.85
N LEU A 38 3.61 -5.96 -9.74
CA LEU A 38 3.12 -4.65 -9.31
C LEU A 38 4.26 -3.72 -8.89
N ALA A 39 5.28 -4.24 -8.21
CA ALA A 39 6.47 -3.49 -7.84
C ALA A 39 7.24 -3.01 -9.08
N ALA A 40 7.46 -3.90 -10.06
CA ALA A 40 8.10 -3.53 -11.32
C ALA A 40 7.31 -2.46 -12.09
N TYR A 41 5.99 -2.58 -12.10
CA TYR A 41 5.11 -1.57 -12.68
C TYR A 41 5.22 -0.23 -11.95
N ALA A 42 5.14 -0.22 -10.61
CA ALA A 42 5.25 0.99 -9.80
C ALA A 42 6.58 1.73 -10.03
N ILE A 43 7.70 1.01 -10.07
CA ILE A 43 9.02 1.59 -10.37
C ILE A 43 9.00 2.29 -11.73
N THR A 44 8.50 1.59 -12.76
CA THR A 44 8.43 2.11 -14.14
C THR A 44 7.57 3.35 -14.24
N GLN A 45 6.38 3.35 -13.61
CA GLN A 45 5.46 4.49 -13.64
C GLN A 45 5.94 5.68 -12.81
N SER A 46 6.73 5.43 -11.77
CA SER A 46 7.26 6.49 -10.92
C SER A 46 8.47 7.23 -11.50
N ASP A 47 8.95 6.82 -12.67
CA ASP A 47 10.17 7.34 -13.30
C ASP A 47 11.36 7.40 -12.31
N GLY A 48 11.53 6.31 -11.54
CA GLY A 48 12.63 6.17 -10.57
C GLY A 48 12.44 6.89 -9.23
N VAL A 49 11.31 7.58 -8.99
CA VAL A 49 11.00 8.19 -7.68
C VAL A 49 10.89 7.13 -6.58
N TRP A 50 10.36 5.95 -6.91
CA TRP A 50 10.23 4.84 -5.96
C TRP A 50 11.49 3.99 -5.95
N ARG A 51 12.02 3.71 -4.76
CA ARG A 51 13.14 2.78 -4.62
C ARG A 51 12.63 1.35 -4.79
N LYS A 52 13.49 0.45 -5.29
CA LYS A 52 13.15 -0.96 -5.51
C LYS A 52 12.56 -1.63 -4.26
N ARG A 53 13.19 -1.45 -3.09
CA ARG A 53 12.73 -2.04 -1.82
C ARG A 53 11.38 -1.49 -1.37
N GLU A 54 11.15 -0.19 -1.56
CA GLU A 54 9.88 0.47 -1.23
C GLU A 54 8.75 -0.05 -2.10
N ALA A 55 8.98 -0.15 -3.42
CA ALA A 55 8.00 -0.70 -4.36
C ALA A 55 7.67 -2.17 -4.08
N GLN A 56 8.67 -2.97 -3.71
CA GLN A 56 8.48 -4.36 -3.31
C GLN A 56 7.65 -4.47 -2.03
N CYS A 57 8.03 -3.73 -0.97
CA CYS A 57 7.29 -3.69 0.30
C CYS A 57 5.83 -3.28 0.07
N MET A 58 5.60 -2.18 -0.66
CA MET A 58 4.26 -1.69 -0.94
C MET A 58 3.44 -2.72 -1.70
N ALA A 59 4.01 -3.33 -2.75
CA ALA A 59 3.28 -4.31 -3.55
C ALA A 59 2.93 -5.57 -2.75
N GLU A 60 3.82 -6.04 -1.88
CA GLU A 60 3.52 -7.17 -0.99
C GLU A 60 2.38 -6.84 -0.03
N GLN A 61 2.46 -5.69 0.65
CA GLN A 61 1.41 -5.22 1.56
C GLN A 61 0.07 -5.00 0.84
N PHE A 62 0.11 -4.49 -0.39
CA PHE A 62 -1.09 -4.24 -1.18
C PHE A 62 -1.77 -5.53 -1.62
N VAL A 63 -0.99 -6.53 -2.04
CA VAL A 63 -1.52 -7.87 -2.38
C VAL A 63 -2.05 -8.58 -1.13
N GLU A 64 -1.35 -8.48 0.01
CA GLU A 64 -1.76 -9.10 1.27
C GLU A 64 -3.09 -8.52 1.78
N SER A 65 -3.26 -7.21 1.69
CA SER A 65 -4.46 -6.51 2.18
C SER A 65 -5.65 -6.58 1.23
N THR A 66 -5.42 -6.53 -0.10
CA THR A 66 -6.49 -6.48 -1.10
C THR A 66 -6.87 -7.86 -1.62
N GLY A 67 -5.90 -8.77 -1.77
CA GLY A 67 -6.05 -10.05 -2.42
C GLY A 67 -6.01 -9.98 -3.94
N VAL A 68 -5.37 -10.98 -4.57
CA VAL A 68 -5.25 -11.09 -6.03
C VAL A 68 -6.59 -11.09 -6.78
N PRO A 69 -7.67 -11.75 -6.31
CA PRO A 69 -8.96 -11.70 -6.99
C PRO A 69 -9.50 -10.27 -7.12
N ALA A 70 -9.51 -9.49 -6.04
CA ALA A 70 -9.98 -8.11 -6.06
C ALA A 70 -9.10 -7.20 -6.92
N LEU A 71 -7.77 -7.44 -6.95
CA LEU A 71 -6.86 -6.72 -7.86
C LEU A 71 -7.15 -7.01 -9.34
N LYS A 72 -7.58 -8.24 -9.68
CA LYS A 72 -8.01 -8.60 -11.03
C LYS A 72 -9.35 -7.97 -11.39
N GLU A 73 -10.32 -8.02 -10.47
CA GLU A 73 -11.64 -7.40 -10.66
C GLU A 73 -11.52 -5.87 -10.81
N ALA A 74 -10.62 -5.24 -10.05
CA ALA A 74 -10.31 -3.82 -10.17
C ALA A 74 -9.51 -3.47 -11.44
N GLY A 75 -9.14 -4.47 -12.26
CA GLY A 75 -8.39 -4.24 -13.50
C GLY A 75 -6.97 -3.71 -13.29
N LEU A 76 -6.39 -3.92 -12.11
CA LEU A 76 -4.99 -3.57 -11.79
C LEU A 76 -4.02 -4.69 -12.18
N VAL A 77 -4.53 -5.92 -12.25
CA VAL A 77 -3.79 -7.12 -12.61
C VAL A 77 -4.57 -7.89 -13.66
N SER A 78 -3.89 -8.37 -14.71
CA SER A 78 -4.48 -9.23 -15.74
C SER A 78 -4.90 -10.60 -15.19
N ALA A 79 -5.70 -11.35 -15.94
CA ALA A 79 -6.05 -12.73 -15.59
C ALA A 79 -4.82 -13.62 -15.30
N ARG A 80 -3.70 -13.33 -15.97
CA ARG A 80 -2.40 -14.03 -15.84
C ARG A 80 -1.55 -13.58 -14.65
N GLY A 81 -1.99 -12.60 -13.86
CA GLY A 81 -1.25 -12.13 -12.69
C GLY A 81 -0.22 -11.03 -12.97
N THR A 82 -0.19 -10.49 -14.19
CA THR A 82 0.70 -9.35 -14.54
C THR A 82 0.00 -8.03 -14.29
N ALA A 83 0.68 -7.08 -13.65
CA ALA A 83 0.21 -5.70 -13.50
C ALA A 83 -0.11 -5.09 -14.88
N VAL A 84 -1.19 -4.32 -14.95
CA VAL A 84 -1.61 -3.64 -16.17
C VAL A 84 -1.72 -2.14 -15.91
N PRO A 85 -1.57 -1.29 -16.94
CA PRO A 85 -1.87 0.13 -16.81
C PRO A 85 -3.27 0.31 -16.25
N ALA A 86 -3.39 1.03 -15.14
CA ALA A 86 -4.68 1.33 -14.54
C ALA A 86 -5.51 2.17 -15.52
N LYS A 87 -6.38 1.52 -16.28
CA LYS A 87 -7.33 2.18 -17.19
C LYS A 87 -8.57 2.67 -16.45
N VAL A 88 -8.68 2.35 -15.17
CA VAL A 88 -9.86 2.60 -14.34
C VAL A 88 -9.43 3.16 -12.99
N THR A 89 -10.25 4.09 -12.51
CA THR A 89 -10.21 4.61 -11.16
C THR A 89 -10.41 3.48 -10.14
N MET A 90 -9.60 3.44 -9.07
CA MET A 90 -9.77 2.44 -8.02
C MET A 90 -11.07 2.68 -7.24
N THR A 91 -11.71 1.60 -6.79
CA THR A 91 -12.78 1.71 -5.79
C THR A 91 -12.19 2.19 -4.47
N LYS A 92 -13.02 2.80 -3.61
CA LYS A 92 -12.56 3.33 -2.32
C LYS A 92 -11.81 2.28 -1.46
N PRO A 93 -12.29 1.05 -1.27
CA PRO A 93 -11.56 0.05 -0.47
C PRO A 93 -10.18 -0.28 -1.04
N VAL A 94 -10.08 -0.46 -2.36
CA VAL A 94 -8.80 -0.76 -3.03
C VAL A 94 -7.83 0.42 -2.92
N ALA A 95 -8.33 1.65 -3.09
CA ALA A 95 -7.54 2.87 -2.91
C ALA A 95 -7.05 3.05 -1.46
N GLU A 96 -7.86 2.68 -0.47
CA GLU A 96 -7.49 2.69 0.95
C GLU A 96 -6.37 1.68 1.24
N HIS A 97 -6.50 0.43 0.78
CA HIS A 97 -5.45 -0.57 0.91
C HIS A 97 -4.15 -0.14 0.22
N PHE A 98 -4.24 0.48 -0.96
CA PHE A 98 -3.08 1.04 -1.64
C PHE A 98 -2.41 2.13 -0.79
N ALA A 99 -3.17 3.08 -0.27
CA ALA A 99 -2.64 4.18 0.54
C ALA A 99 -1.96 3.66 1.82
N ASP A 100 -2.57 2.67 2.48
CA ASP A 100 -2.01 2.03 3.68
C ASP A 100 -0.71 1.29 3.36
N ALA A 101 -0.68 0.54 2.26
CA ALA A 101 0.52 -0.16 1.79
C ALA A 101 1.66 0.80 1.45
N VAL A 102 1.35 1.97 0.87
CA VAL A 102 2.36 3.02 0.62
C VAL A 102 2.93 3.53 1.94
N LEU A 103 2.09 3.95 2.88
CA LEU A 103 2.54 4.60 4.11
C LEU A 103 3.21 3.62 5.09
N ALA A 104 2.91 2.32 5.00
CA ALA A 104 3.64 1.29 5.75
C ALA A 104 5.09 1.11 5.27
N CYS A 105 5.39 1.48 4.03
CA CYS A 105 6.67 1.18 3.37
C CYS A 105 7.48 2.42 3.00
N ILE A 106 6.86 3.59 2.94
CA ILE A 106 7.44 4.83 2.43
C ILE A 106 7.02 6.00 3.32
N ASP A 107 8.01 6.75 3.81
CA ASP A 107 7.74 8.04 4.44
C ASP A 107 7.20 9.02 3.39
N PHE A 108 6.02 9.58 3.63
CA PHE A 108 5.35 10.46 2.67
C PHE A 108 6.19 11.69 2.34
N ALA A 109 6.86 12.29 3.33
CA ALA A 109 7.69 13.47 3.10
C ALA A 109 8.92 13.13 2.25
N ASP A 110 9.57 12.00 2.49
CA ASP A 110 10.67 11.52 1.66
C ASP A 110 10.21 11.21 0.22
N LEU A 111 9.00 10.68 0.04
CA LEU A 111 8.43 10.46 -1.30
C LEU A 111 8.23 11.79 -2.04
N MET A 112 7.62 12.78 -1.39
CA MET A 112 7.42 14.11 -1.96
C MET A 112 8.75 14.82 -2.25
N SER A 113 9.75 14.63 -1.36
CA SER A 113 11.09 15.18 -1.54
C SER A 113 11.78 14.66 -2.80
N ARG A 114 11.68 13.36 -3.06
CA ARG A 114 12.20 12.78 -4.31
C ARG A 114 11.46 13.28 -5.54
N GLN A 115 10.14 13.43 -5.46
CA GLN A 115 9.34 13.99 -6.56
C GLN A 115 9.75 15.43 -6.86
N ILE A 116 9.91 16.26 -5.84
CA ILE A 116 10.23 17.67 -6.05
C ILE A 116 11.68 17.86 -6.52
N ALA A 117 12.63 17.06 -6.02
CA ALA A 117 14.02 17.10 -6.47
C ALA A 117 14.13 16.85 -7.99
N ASN A 118 13.31 15.94 -8.53
CA ASN A 118 13.27 15.66 -9.96
C ASN A 118 12.63 16.80 -10.78
N ALA A 119 11.67 17.52 -10.19
CA ALA A 119 10.90 18.55 -10.90
C ALA A 119 11.44 19.98 -10.75
N ARG A 120 12.11 20.27 -9.63
CA ARG A 120 12.52 21.62 -9.18
C ARG A 120 13.89 21.55 -8.51
N PRO A 121 14.99 21.52 -9.28
CA PRO A 121 16.34 21.39 -8.74
C PRO A 121 16.80 22.63 -7.95
N ASP A 122 16.06 23.74 -8.05
CA ASP A 122 16.27 24.99 -7.32
C ASP A 122 15.82 24.94 -5.85
N ILE A 123 15.09 23.88 -5.45
CA ILE A 123 14.55 23.74 -4.10
C ILE A 123 15.57 23.05 -3.17
N ASP A 124 15.78 23.62 -1.98
CA ASP A 124 16.46 22.94 -0.88
C ASP A 124 15.60 21.78 -0.39
N THR A 125 15.93 20.58 -0.87
CA THR A 125 15.19 19.35 -0.56
C THR A 125 15.12 19.04 0.94
N ALA A 126 16.13 19.43 1.73
CA ALA A 126 16.14 19.16 3.16
C ALA A 126 15.17 20.09 3.90
N LYS A 127 15.16 21.39 3.56
CA LYS A 127 14.16 22.35 4.06
C LYS A 127 12.75 21.94 3.65
N PHE A 128 12.58 21.53 2.39
CA PHE A 128 11.31 21.05 1.89
C PHE A 128 10.80 19.84 2.69
N THR A 129 11.59 18.77 2.81
CA THR A 129 11.19 17.56 3.56
C THR A 129 10.82 17.89 5.01
N ALA A 130 11.61 18.73 5.68
CA ALA A 130 11.34 19.14 7.05
C ALA A 130 10.00 19.88 7.18
N CYS A 131 9.70 20.78 6.24
CA CYS A 131 8.41 21.47 6.20
C CYS A 131 7.26 20.48 5.95
N VAL A 132 7.39 19.54 5.00
CA VAL A 132 6.32 18.57 4.71
C VAL A 132 5.99 17.72 5.93
N ARG A 133 6.99 17.24 6.69
CA ARG A 133 6.78 16.49 7.94
C ARG A 133 6.01 17.26 9.01
N LYS A 134 6.18 18.59 9.04
CA LYS A 134 5.49 19.46 10.00
C LYS A 134 4.06 19.79 9.54
N SER A 135 3.88 19.99 8.24
CA SER A 135 2.66 20.57 7.66
C SER A 135 1.64 19.52 7.19
N VAL A 136 2.07 18.29 6.93
CA VAL A 136 1.20 17.21 6.43
C VAL A 136 1.20 16.04 7.42
N THR A 137 0.05 15.82 8.06
CA THR A 137 -0.16 14.67 8.94
C THR A 137 -0.30 13.37 8.15
N GLU A 138 -0.02 12.23 8.78
CA GLU A 138 -0.21 10.90 8.19
C GLU A 138 -1.66 10.70 7.69
N LYS A 139 -2.66 11.18 8.45
CA LYS A 139 -4.07 11.12 8.04
C LYS A 139 -4.32 11.90 6.76
N GLN A 140 -3.71 13.08 6.60
CA GLN A 140 -3.82 13.87 5.38
C GLN A 140 -3.08 13.22 4.21
N ALA A 141 -1.89 12.65 4.45
CA ALA A 141 -1.15 11.89 3.45
C ALA A 141 -1.95 10.69 2.95
N ARG A 142 -2.54 9.91 3.86
CA ARG A 142 -3.42 8.78 3.53
C ARG A 142 -4.62 9.24 2.69
N ALA A 143 -5.33 10.26 3.13
CA ALA A 143 -6.50 10.78 2.43
C ALA A 143 -6.16 11.34 1.03
N ARG A 144 -4.97 11.95 0.89
CA ARG A 144 -4.44 12.38 -0.41
C ARG A 144 -4.22 11.19 -1.33
N LEU A 145 -3.50 10.16 -0.88
CA LEU A 145 -3.19 8.98 -1.68
C LEU A 145 -4.47 8.27 -2.15
N VAL A 146 -5.46 8.11 -1.27
CA VAL A 146 -6.78 7.56 -1.63
C VAL A 146 -7.44 8.40 -2.73
N ALA A 147 -7.50 9.72 -2.54
CA ALA A 147 -8.13 10.60 -3.51
C ALA A 147 -7.40 10.61 -4.87
N GLN A 148 -6.08 10.47 -4.89
CA GLN A 148 -5.32 10.34 -6.14
C GLN A 148 -5.70 9.07 -6.91
N GLN A 149 -5.77 7.92 -6.24
CA GLN A 149 -6.15 6.67 -6.89
C GLN A 149 -7.61 6.63 -7.32
N MET A 150 -8.45 7.39 -6.62
CA MET A 150 -9.85 7.59 -6.98
C MET A 150 -10.06 8.70 -8.02
N ASN A 151 -8.99 9.33 -8.52
CA ASN A 151 -9.06 10.48 -9.43
C ASN A 151 -10.04 11.58 -8.94
N ASP A 152 -10.17 11.74 -7.62
CA ASP A 152 -11.06 12.72 -7.00
C ASP A 152 -10.38 14.07 -6.88
N SER A 153 -10.26 14.77 -8.00
CA SER A 153 -9.65 16.10 -8.09
C SER A 153 -10.33 17.17 -7.21
N LYS A 154 -11.54 16.92 -6.71
CA LYS A 154 -12.28 17.85 -5.86
C LYS A 154 -12.03 17.62 -4.36
N SER A 155 -11.37 16.52 -4.00
CA SER A 155 -11.08 16.13 -2.63
C SER A 155 -10.46 17.28 -1.82
N ALA A 156 -11.04 17.56 -0.66
CA ALA A 156 -10.50 18.53 0.29
C ALA A 156 -9.09 18.14 0.77
N ALA A 157 -8.81 16.83 0.88
CA ALA A 157 -7.49 16.34 1.28
C ALA A 157 -6.43 16.64 0.21
N LEU A 158 -6.76 16.47 -1.08
CA LEU A 158 -5.86 16.85 -2.17
C LEU A 158 -5.57 18.34 -2.18
N LYS A 159 -6.60 19.18 -2.03
CA LYS A 159 -6.45 20.63 -1.98
C LYS A 159 -5.57 21.07 -0.81
N ALA A 160 -5.87 20.59 0.40
CA ALA A 160 -5.12 20.96 1.60
C ALA A 160 -3.65 20.52 1.52
N THR A 161 -3.39 19.29 1.06
CA THR A 161 -2.02 18.79 0.92
C THR A 161 -1.27 19.47 -0.22
N ASN A 162 -1.91 19.79 -1.35
CA ASN A 162 -1.28 20.60 -2.40
C ASN A 162 -0.87 21.99 -1.90
N ALA A 163 -1.75 22.67 -1.17
CA ALA A 163 -1.45 23.98 -0.59
C ALA A 163 -0.24 23.92 0.36
N ALA A 164 -0.20 22.90 1.24
CA ALA A 164 0.94 22.70 2.15
C ALA A 164 2.25 22.39 1.40
N LEU A 165 2.20 21.56 0.35
CA LEU A 165 3.39 21.25 -0.45
C LEU A 165 3.90 22.48 -1.21
N LEU A 166 3.00 23.34 -1.72
CA LEU A 166 3.38 24.59 -2.38
C LEU A 166 4.04 25.58 -1.40
N ASP A 167 3.44 25.80 -0.24
CA ASP A 167 4.02 26.64 0.81
C ASP A 167 5.41 26.14 1.24
N CYS A 168 5.56 24.82 1.43
CA CYS A 168 6.86 24.23 1.73
C CYS A 168 7.89 24.40 0.59
N ALA A 169 7.47 24.35 -0.67
CA ALA A 169 8.33 24.58 -1.82
C ALA A 169 8.81 26.04 -1.87
N GLU A 170 7.91 27.00 -1.63
CA GLU A 170 8.22 28.44 -1.60
C GLU A 170 9.24 28.75 -0.49
N GLN A 171 9.02 28.25 0.73
CA GLN A 171 9.94 28.42 1.86
C GLN A 171 11.32 27.79 1.61
N ALA A 172 11.37 26.71 0.84
CA ALA A 172 12.60 26.00 0.51
C ALA A 172 13.34 26.57 -0.73
N THR A 173 12.70 27.46 -1.50
CA THR A 173 13.32 28.16 -2.64
C THR A 173 14.02 29.46 -2.20
N ALA A 174 13.67 30.01 -1.03
CA ALA A 174 14.26 31.24 -0.52
C ALA A 174 15.73 31.04 -0.09
N GLY A 175 16.64 31.45 -0.98
CA GLY A 175 18.09 31.58 -0.79
C GLY A 175 18.63 32.69 -1.66
#